data_AF-A0A357JKH0-F1
#
_entry.id   AF-A0A357JKH0-F1
#
_cell.length_a   1.000
_cell.length_b   1.000
_cell.length_c   1.000
_cell.angle_alpha   90.00
_cell.angle_beta   90.00
_cell.angle_gamma   90.00
#
_symmetry.space_group_name_H-M   'P 1'
#
loop_
_entity.id
_entity.type
_entity.pdbx_description
1 polymer ?
#
loop_
_entity_poly.entity_id
_entity_poly.type
_entity_poly.pdbx_seq_one_letter_code
_entity_poly.pdbx_strand_id
1 'polypeptide(L)' 'VDYCKKIPSKVNLIEYNAIDDGEFQQASPKATAMYVRSLESNHIIVNVRRSRGKDIDAACGQLANKN' A
#
# COMPACT_ATOMS: atom_id res chain seq x y z
N VAL A 1 9.57 -10.37 7.28
CA VAL A 1 9.93 -9.18 8.11
C VAL A 1 11.44 -9.01 8.29
N ASP A 2 12.26 -9.96 7.83
CA ASP A 2 13.68 -10.04 8.19
C ASP A 2 14.52 -8.86 7.71
N TYR A 3 14.14 -8.24 6.59
CA TYR A 3 14.78 -7.02 6.11
C TYR A 3 14.66 -5.87 7.13
N CYS A 4 13.46 -5.62 7.64
CA CYS A 4 13.18 -4.59 8.64
C CYS A 4 13.82 -4.87 10.01
N LYS A 5 14.25 -6.11 10.27
CA LYS A 5 14.96 -6.46 11.52
C LYS A 5 16.45 -6.11 11.47
N LYS A 6 17.02 -5.94 10.28
CA LYS A 6 18.43 -5.55 10.11
C LYS A 6 18.66 -4.08 10.48
N ILE A 7 17.67 -3.22 10.25
CA ILE A 7 17.75 -1.77 10.48
C ILE A 7 16.40 -1.30 11.06
N PRO A 8 16.37 -0.56 12.18
CA PRO A 8 15.14 0.02 12.72
C PRO A 8 14.36 0.76 11.63
N SER A 9 13.14 0.28 11.36
CA SER A 9 12.37 0.69 10.19
C SER A 9 10.94 1.05 10.55
N LYS A 10 10.35 1.94 9.75
CA LYS A 10 8.90 2.18 9.71
C LYS A 10 8.41 1.84 8.31
N VAL A 11 7.37 1.01 8.21
CA VAL A 11 6.81 0.57 6.93
C VAL A 11 5.56 1.39 6.61
N ASN A 12 5.45 1.90 5.39
CA ASN A 12 4.22 2.49 4.89
C ASN A 12 3.71 1.62 3.74
N LEU A 13 2.61 0.92 3.96
CA LEU A 13 1.90 0.19 2.91
C LEU A 13 1.07 1.18 2.11
N ILE A 14 1.24 1.19 0.79
CA ILE A 14 0.47 2.03 -0.13
C ILE A 14 -0.36 1.09 -0.98
N GLU A 15 -1.68 1.28 -0.98
CA GLU A 15 -2.55 0.51 -1.85
C GLU A 15 -2.32 0.93 -3.30
N TYR A 16 -2.16 -0.05 -4.18
CA TYR A 16 -2.05 0.20 -5.60
C TYR A 16 -3.39 0.67 -6.16
N ASN A 17 -3.39 1.80 -6.86
CA ASN A 17 -4.51 2.23 -7.68
C ASN A 17 -4.20 1.81 -9.12
N ALA A 18 -5.06 1.01 -9.72
CA ALA A 18 -4.90 0.60 -11.11
C ALA A 18 -4.84 1.83 -12.03
N ILE A 19 -3.86 1.86 -12.93
CA ILE A 19 -3.62 2.93 -13.92
C ILE A 19 -3.63 2.41 -15.37
N ASP A 20 -3.84 1.10 -15.57
CA ASP A 20 -3.78 0.40 -16.84
C ASP A 20 -4.86 -0.70 -16.92
N ASP A 21 -4.84 -1.48 -18.01
CA ASP A 21 -5.81 -2.54 -18.33
C ASP A 21 -5.77 -3.77 -17.41
N GLY A 22 -5.17 -3.66 -16.22
CA GLY A 22 -5.38 -4.61 -15.13
C GLY A 22 -4.29 -5.66 -14.98
N GLU A 23 -3.06 -5.39 -15.46
CA GLU A 23 -1.89 -6.24 -15.19
C GLU A 23 -1.64 -6.33 -13.69
N PHE A 24 -1.86 -5.22 -12.98
CA PHE A 24 -1.79 -5.16 -11.53
C PHE A 24 -3.11 -4.72 -10.92
N GLN A 25 -3.46 -5.33 -9.79
CA GLN A 25 -4.68 -5.04 -9.07
C GLN A 25 -4.37 -4.67 -7.63
N GLN A 26 -5.28 -3.88 -7.04
CA GLN A 26 -5.21 -3.59 -5.61
C GLN A 26 -5.24 -4.90 -4.82
N ALA A 27 -4.36 -5.02 -3.83
CA ALA A 27 -4.35 -6.16 -2.94
C ALA A 27 -5.69 -6.30 -2.21
N SER A 28 -6.13 -7.54 -2.00
CA SER A 28 -7.36 -7.79 -1.24
C SER A 28 -7.22 -7.28 0.21
N PRO A 29 -8.32 -6.89 0.87
CA PRO A 29 -8.28 -6.46 2.28
C PRO A 29 -7.63 -7.51 3.20
N LYS A 30 -7.82 -8.81 2.89
CA LYS A 30 -7.22 -9.92 3.63
C LYS A 30 -5.70 -9.95 3.48
N ALA A 31 -5.18 -9.75 2.27
CA ALA A 31 -3.75 -9.69 2.02
C ALA A 31 -3.11 -8.50 2.74
N THR A 32 -3.70 -7.31 2.63
CA THR A 32 -3.24 -6.11 3.36
C THR A 32 -3.23 -6.34 4.87
N ALA A 33 -4.30 -6.90 5.42
CA ALA A 33 -4.39 -7.22 6.85
C ALA A 33 -3.34 -8.24 7.30
N MET A 34 -3.04 -9.24 6.47
CA MET A 34 -1.96 -10.20 6.75
C MET A 34 -0.61 -9.49 6.87
N TYR A 35 -0.25 -8.63 5.91
CA TYR A 35 1.01 -7.88 5.97
C TYR A 35 1.11 -6.98 7.20
N VAL A 36 0.03 -6.26 7.53
CA VAL A 36 -0.03 -5.42 8.74
C VAL A 36 0.22 -6.26 9.99
N ARG A 37 -0.52 -7.37 10.17
CA ARG A 37 -0.35 -8.25 11.34
C ARG A 37 1.06 -8.83 11.44
N SER A 38 1.65 -9.24 10.32
CA SER A 38 3.02 -9.75 10.29
C SER A 38 4.05 -8.71 10.73
N LEU A 39 3.86 -7.44 10.35
CA LEU A 39 4.76 -6.34 10.75
C LEU A 39 4.56 -5.96 12.23
N GLU A 40 3.31 -5.79 12.67
CA GLU A 40 2.96 -5.41 14.05
C GLU A 40 3.40 -6.47 15.06
N SER A 41 3.17 -7.76 14.78
CA SER A 41 3.62 -8.87 15.64
C SER A 41 5.14 -8.92 15.81
N ASN A 42 5.89 -8.26 14.93
CA ASN A 42 7.34 -8.12 15.02
C ASN A 42 7.78 -6.73 15.51
N HIS A 43 6.87 -5.98 16.13
CA HIS A 43 7.10 -4.64 16.68
C HIS A 43 7.60 -3.62 15.63
N ILE A 44 7.26 -3.82 14.36
CA ILE A 44 7.57 -2.90 13.27
C ILE A 44 6.38 -1.97 13.08
N ILE A 45 6.61 -0.66 13.20
CA ILE A 45 5.58 0.35 12.97
C ILE A 45 5.16 0.28 11.50
N VAL A 46 3.87 0.07 11.27
CA VAL A 46 3.27 0.03 9.93
C VAL A 46 2.11 1.02 9.84
N ASN A 47 2.06 1.80 8.75
CA ASN A 47 0.89 2.60 8.39
C ASN A 47 0.35 2.13 7.04
N VAL A 48 -0.98 2.09 6.92
CA VAL A 48 -1.64 1.84 5.64
C VAL A 48 -2.14 3.16 5.08
N ARG A 49 -1.60 3.57 3.93
CA ARG A 49 -2.10 4.70 3.15
C ARG A 49 -3.16 4.19 2.20
N ARG A 50 -4.41 4.40 2.58
CA ARG A 50 -5.57 4.22 1.68
C ARG A 50 -5.69 5.45 0.80
N SER A 51 -5.92 5.25 -0.49
CA SER A 51 -6.16 6.36 -1.41
C SER A 51 -7.36 7.18 -0.95
N ARG A 52 -7.15 8.48 -0.75
CA ARG A 52 -8.24 9.46 -0.67
C ARG A 52 -8.50 9.92 -2.09
N GLY A 53 -9.76 9.95 -2.52
CA GLY A 53 -10.14 10.43 -3.85
C GLY A 53 -10.32 9.36 -4.93
N LYS A 54 -10.50 8.07 -4.56
CA LYS A 54 -10.91 7.01 -5.51
C LYS A 54 -12.32 7.25 -6.07
N ASP A 55 -13.12 8.00 -5.32
CA ASP A 55 -14.44 8.51 -5.63
C ASP A 55 -14.44 9.72 -6.60
N ILE A 56 -13.28 10.36 -6.83
CA ILE A 56 -13.15 11.58 -7.65
C ILE A 56 -11.97 11.55 -8.64
N ASP A 57 -11.43 10.36 -8.95
CA ASP A 57 -10.28 10.17 -9.84
C ASP A 57 -9.06 11.08 -9.52
N ALA A 58 -8.79 11.28 -8.23
CA ALA A 58 -7.67 12.08 -7.73
C ALA A 58 -6.65 11.23 -6.95
N ALA A 59 -6.68 9.90 -7.12
CA ALA A 59 -5.79 9.00 -6.41
C ALA A 59 -4.35 9.10 -6.94
N CYS A 60 -3.37 8.83 -6.08
CA CYS A 60 -1.95 8.82 -6.45
C CYS A 60 -1.72 7.91 -7.67
N GLY A 61 -1.19 8.46 -8.77
CA GLY A 61 -0.95 7.78 -10.05
C GLY A 61 -1.81 8.32 -11.22
N GLN A 62 -3.01 8.85 -10.95
CA GLN A 62 -3.95 9.28 -12.00
C GLN A 62 -3.61 10.65 -12.64
N LEU A 63 -2.73 11.44 -12.01
CA LEU A 63 -2.28 12.74 -12.54
C LEU A 63 -1.22 12.64 -13.64
N ALA A 64 -0.62 11.46 -13.85
CA ALA A 64 0.43 11.27 -14.86
C ALA A 64 -0.10 11.08 -16.30
N ASN A 65 -1.40 10.83 -16.47
CA ASN A 65 -2.01 10.47 -17.76
C ASN A 65 -2.91 11.57 -18.36
N LYS A 66 -2.85 12.81 -17.88
CA LYS A 66 -3.54 13.95 -18.53
C LYS A 66 -2.55 14.69 -19.45
N ASN A 67 -2.55 14.33 -20.73
CA ASN A 67 -2.22 15.22 -21.84
C ASN A 67 -3.47 15.40 -22.69
#